data_AF-A0A358KHN2-F1
#
_entry.id   AF-A0A358KHN2-F1
#
_cell.length_a   1.000
_cell.length_b   1.000
_cell.length_c   1.000
_cell.angle_alpha   90.00
_cell.angle_beta   90.00
_cell.angle_gamma   90.00
#
_symmetry.space_group_name_H-M   'P 1'
#
loop_
_entity.id
_entity.type
_entity.pdbx_description
1 polymer ?
#
loop_
_entity_poly.entity_id
_entity_poly.type
_entity_poly.pdbx_seq_one_letter_code
_entity_poly.pdbx_strand_id
1 'polypeptide(L)'
;LGATLLIETIPGYVSGEITPEQQDDSQATHAAKITRDMGRVDWSKTATEIWNQARAFTPWPGVFTHLKGKLLKLLEVEPSDATGLPPGALGQADA
;
A
#
# COMPACT_ATOMS: atom_id res chain seq x y z
N LEU A 1 -1.78 -10.18 17.25
CA LEU A 1 -2.13 -11.41 16.51
C LEU A 1 -0.95 -12.38 16.43
N GLY A 2 0.15 -12.06 15.75
CA GLY A 2 1.24 -13.02 15.49
C GLY A 2 1.85 -13.70 16.73
N ALA A 3 2.19 -12.95 17.78
CA ALA A 3 2.80 -13.52 18.99
C ALA A 3 1.86 -14.51 19.72
N THR A 4 0.59 -14.13 19.89
CA THR A 4 -0.44 -14.98 20.49
C THR A 4 -0.64 -16.26 19.69
N LEU A 5 -0.76 -16.12 18.36
CA LEU A 5 -0.91 -17.27 17.47
C LEU A 5 0.27 -18.24 17.58
N LEU A 6 1.51 -17.75 17.65
CA LEU A 6 2.68 -18.60 17.83
C LEU A 6 2.65 -19.38 19.15
N ILE A 7 2.29 -18.72 20.26
CA ILE A 7 2.19 -19.36 21.58
C ILE A 7 1.17 -20.50 21.54
N GLU A 8 0.06 -20.32 20.84
CA GLU A 8 -1.00 -21.33 20.70
C GLU A 8 -0.59 -22.46 19.72
N THR A 9 0.10 -22.13 18.63
CA THR A 9 0.40 -23.06 17.53
C THR A 9 1.59 -23.97 17.83
N ILE A 10 2.65 -23.46 18.46
CA ILE A 10 3.90 -24.22 18.66
C ILE A 10 3.68 -25.53 19.44
N PRO A 11 2.93 -25.56 20.56
CA PRO A 11 2.72 -26.81 21.30
C PRO A 11 2.06 -27.90 20.47
N GLY A 12 1.01 -27.56 19.71
CA GLY A 12 0.31 -28.50 18.84
C GLY A 12 1.18 -29.00 17.67
N TYR A 13 2.07 -28.15 17.16
CA TYR A 13 3.07 -28.58 16.18
C TYR A 13 4.07 -29.57 16.77
N VAL A 14 4.56 -29.30 18.00
CA VAL A 14 5.53 -30.15 18.70
C VAL A 14 4.90 -31.48 19.14
N SER A 15 3.64 -31.49 19.57
CA SER A 15 2.92 -32.72 19.95
C SER A 15 2.44 -33.54 18.75
N GLY A 16 2.50 -32.99 17.54
CA GLY A 16 2.02 -33.64 16.31
C GLY A 16 0.51 -33.57 16.10
N GLU A 17 -0.19 -32.73 16.86
CA GLU A 17 -1.64 -32.48 16.72
C GLU A 17 -1.97 -31.64 15.47
N ILE A 18 -1.02 -30.83 15.00
CA ILE A 18 -1.19 -30.02 13.79
C ILE A 18 -0.82 -30.84 12.55
N THR A 19 -1.78 -30.96 11.64
CA THR A 19 -1.55 -31.45 10.27
C THR A 19 -1.12 -30.28 9.37
N PRO A 20 0.13 -30.23 8.89
CA PRO A 20 0.57 -29.17 7.98
C PRO A 20 -0.16 -29.25 6.65
N GLU A 21 -0.51 -28.10 6.10
CA GLU A 21 -1.14 -27.97 4.78
C GLU A 21 -0.11 -27.52 3.74
N GLN A 22 -0.02 -28.25 2.62
CA GLN A 22 0.84 -27.87 1.50
C GLN A 22 0.25 -26.64 0.80
N GLN A 23 1.08 -25.64 0.52
CA GLN A 23 0.67 -24.46 -0.22
C GLN A 23 0.35 -24.80 -1.68
N ASP A 24 -0.69 -24.18 -2.23
CA ASP A 24 -1.00 -24.24 -3.65
C ASP A 24 -0.17 -23.19 -4.41
N ASP A 25 0.85 -23.66 -5.14
CA ASP A 25 1.75 -22.81 -5.92
C ASP A 25 1.01 -21.97 -6.98
N SER A 26 -0.17 -22.40 -7.45
CA SER A 26 -0.97 -21.62 -8.41
C SER A 26 -1.60 -20.36 -7.82
N GLN A 27 -1.69 -20.29 -6.48
CA GLN A 27 -2.21 -19.14 -5.74
C GLN A 27 -1.10 -18.27 -5.16
N ALA A 28 0.16 -18.69 -5.27
CA ALA A 28 1.28 -17.95 -4.72
C ALA A 28 1.49 -16.60 -5.43
N THR A 29 1.72 -15.55 -4.65
CA THR A 29 2.09 -14.21 -5.16
C THR A 29 3.34 -13.70 -4.46
N HIS A 30 4.11 -12.85 -5.15
CA HIS A 30 5.35 -12.30 -4.60
C HIS A 30 5.16 -10.88 -4.07
N ALA A 31 5.30 -10.72 -2.76
CA ALA A 31 5.37 -9.42 -2.11
C ALA A 31 6.80 -8.83 -2.18
N ALA A 32 7.07 -8.08 -3.24
CA ALA A 32 8.37 -7.46 -3.46
C ALA A 32 8.73 -6.42 -2.38
N LYS A 33 10.04 -6.19 -2.20
CA LYS A 33 10.53 -5.13 -1.31
C LYS A 33 10.02 -3.77 -1.76
N ILE A 34 9.52 -3.00 -0.79
CA ILE A 34 9.11 -1.62 -1.00
C ILE A 34 10.37 -0.79 -1.30
N THR A 35 10.29 0.07 -2.32
CA THR A 35 11.34 1.02 -2.70
C THR A 35 10.83 2.45 -2.59
N ARG A 36 11.74 3.43 -2.59
CA ARG A 36 11.35 4.84 -2.56
C ARG A 36 10.51 5.25 -3.77
N ASP A 37 10.84 4.76 -4.96
CA ASP A 37 10.13 5.14 -6.19
C ASP A 37 8.70 4.63 -6.24
N MET A 38 8.38 3.56 -5.50
CA MET A 38 7.00 3.10 -5.33
C MET A 38 6.11 4.13 -4.63
N GLY A 39 6.67 5.11 -3.92
CA GLY A 39 5.94 6.24 -3.35
C GLY A 39 5.62 7.36 -4.35
N ARG A 40 6.19 7.35 -5.56
CA ARG A 40 5.90 8.37 -6.56
C ARG A 40 4.46 8.21 -7.07
N VAL A 41 3.67 9.26 -7.01
CA VAL A 41 2.31 9.26 -7.56
C VAL A 41 2.39 9.23 -9.08
N ASP A 42 1.68 8.27 -9.66
CA ASP A 42 1.34 8.21 -11.07
C ASP A 42 -0.10 8.68 -11.23
N TRP A 43 -0.27 9.90 -11.76
CA TRP A 43 -1.58 10.55 -11.87
C TRP A 43 -2.50 9.92 -12.93
N SER A 44 -2.01 9.00 -13.77
CA SER A 44 -2.90 8.25 -14.68
C SER A 44 -3.68 7.14 -13.98
N LYS A 45 -3.36 6.82 -12.72
CA LYS A 45 -4.09 5.85 -11.91
C LYS A 45 -5.39 6.45 -11.36
N THR A 46 -6.32 5.58 -10.98
CA THR A 46 -7.56 5.99 -10.31
C THR A 46 -7.27 6.61 -8.94
N ALA A 47 -8.17 7.47 -8.45
CA ALA A 47 -8.05 8.06 -7.12
C ALA A 47 -7.97 6.98 -6.01
N THR A 48 -8.72 5.89 -6.15
CA THR A 48 -8.70 4.74 -5.24
C THR A 48 -7.33 4.05 -5.23
N GLU A 49 -6.70 3.84 -6.39
CA GLU A 49 -5.36 3.23 -6.46
C GLU A 49 -4.30 4.11 -5.80
N ILE A 50 -4.34 5.43 -6.03
CA ILE A 50 -3.43 6.39 -5.39
C ILE A 50 -3.68 6.44 -3.87
N TRP A 51 -4.93 6.37 -3.45
CA TRP A 51 -5.28 6.30 -2.03
C TRP A 51 -4.80 5.00 -1.37
N ASN A 52 -4.93 3.86 -2.06
CA ASN A 52 -4.38 2.59 -1.61
C ASN A 52 -2.85 2.63 -1.52
N GLN A 53 -2.19 3.24 -2.51
CA GLN A 53 -0.75 3.50 -2.50
C GLN A 53 -0.34 4.31 -1.28
N ALA A 54 -1.08 5.36 -0.95
CA ALA A 54 -0.81 6.20 0.21
C ALA A 54 -0.89 5.42 1.53
N ARG A 55 -1.93 4.61 1.71
CA ARG A 55 -2.11 3.76 2.90
C ARG A 55 -1.05 2.66 3.00
N ALA A 56 -0.68 2.05 1.88
CA ALA A 56 0.31 0.98 1.82
C ALA A 56 1.74 1.47 2.11
N PHE A 57 2.07 2.72 1.74
CA PHE A 57 3.42 3.27 1.82
C PHE A 57 3.59 4.32 2.92
N THR A 58 2.66 4.40 3.87
CA THR A 58 2.79 5.24 5.07
C THR A 58 3.23 4.38 6.26
N PRO A 59 4.27 4.78 7.02
CA PRO A 59 5.00 6.05 6.94
C PRO A 59 6.16 6.08 5.93
N TRP A 60 6.58 4.93 5.41
CA TRP A 60 7.71 4.82 4.49
C TRP A 60 7.35 4.04 3.22
N PRO A 61 7.76 4.52 2.03
CA PRO A 61 8.51 5.78 1.75
C PRO A 61 7.69 7.09 1.89
N GLY A 62 6.39 6.98 2.16
CA GLY A 62 5.42 8.03 1.94
C GLY A 62 5.10 8.18 0.46
N VAL A 63 3.99 8.86 0.15
CA VAL A 63 3.63 9.22 -1.23
C VAL A 63 4.09 10.64 -1.55
N PHE A 64 4.53 10.84 -2.79
CA PHE A 64 5.02 12.14 -3.23
C PHE A 64 4.79 12.39 -4.72
N THR A 65 4.76 13.66 -5.09
CA THR A 65 4.78 14.16 -6.47
C THR A 65 5.82 15.26 -6.61
N HIS A 66 5.91 15.87 -7.79
CA HIS A 66 6.69 17.09 -8.00
C HIS A 66 5.75 18.23 -8.40
N LEU A 67 5.91 19.39 -7.76
CA LEU A 67 5.22 20.62 -8.11
C LEU A 67 6.26 21.70 -8.42
N LYS A 68 6.25 22.22 -9.65
CA LYS A 68 7.23 23.22 -10.13
C LYS A 68 8.68 22.79 -9.87
N GLY A 69 8.98 21.52 -10.14
CA GLY A 69 10.31 20.92 -9.95
C GLY A 69 10.70 20.61 -8.51
N LYS A 70 9.86 20.95 -7.52
CA LYS A 70 10.11 20.65 -6.10
C LYS A 70 9.36 19.40 -5.67
N LEU A 71 9.99 18.59 -4.83
CA LEU A 71 9.35 17.44 -4.20
C LEU A 71 8.21 17.92 -3.30
N LEU A 72 7.02 17.38 -3.50
CA LEU A 72 5.85 17.59 -2.66
C LEU A 72 5.45 16.26 -2.05
N LYS A 73 5.58 16.12 -0.73
CA LYS A 73 5.08 14.95 0.00
C LYS A 73 3.58 15.11 0.24
N LEU A 74 2.85 14.01 0.09
CA LEU A 74 1.43 13.93 0.39
C LEU A 74 1.29 13.18 1.72
N LEU A 75 0.88 13.90 2.76
CA LEU A 75 0.83 13.35 4.12
C LEU A 75 -0.52 12.69 4.40
N GLU A 76 -1.59 13.40 4.06
CA GLU A 76 -2.97 12.92 4.13
C GLU A 76 -3.61 13.14 2.77
N VAL A 77 -4.31 12.11 2.29
CA VAL A 77 -5.01 12.13 1.01
C VAL A 77 -6.30 11.33 1.14
N GLU A 78 -7.32 11.80 0.43
CA GLU A 78 -8.60 11.12 0.29
C GLU A 78 -9.06 11.17 -1.17
N PRO A 79 -9.79 10.15 -1.65
CA PRO A 79 -10.39 10.18 -2.97
C PRO A 79 -11.45 11.29 -3.07
N SER A 80 -11.51 11.95 -4.23
CA SER A 80 -12.58 12.87 -4.59
C SER A 80 -13.38 12.29 -5.76
N ASP A 81 -14.69 12.54 -5.78
CA ASP A 81 -15.58 12.19 -6.89
C ASP A 81 -15.54 13.22 -8.04
N ALA A 82 -14.66 14.23 -7.96
CA ALA A 82 -14.47 15.20 -9.02
C ALA A 82 -13.98 14.52 -10.30
N THR A 83 -14.62 14.83 -11.43
CA THR A 83 -14.30 14.26 -12.75
C THR A 83 -14.08 15.35 -13.79
N GLY A 84 -13.60 14.97 -14.98
CA GLY A 84 -13.46 15.88 -16.12
C GLY A 84 -12.15 16.67 -16.17
N LEU A 85 -11.23 16.41 -15.23
CA LEU A 85 -9.89 16.98 -15.24
C LEU A 85 -8.88 15.98 -15.82
N PRO A 86 -7.88 16.43 -16.60
CA PRO A 86 -6.81 15.56 -17.02
C PRO A 86 -5.93 15.15 -15.82
N PRO A 87 -5.28 13.98 -15.87
CA PRO A 87 -4.32 13.52 -14.87
C PRO A 87 -3.34 14.60 -14.41
N GLY A 88 -3.32 14.85 -13.09
CA GLY A 88 -2.38 15.80 -12.46
C GLY A 88 -2.77 17.28 -12.57
N ALA A 89 -3.93 17.61 -13.18
CA ALA A 89 -4.45 18.97 -13.14
C ALA A 89 -5.01 19.31 -11.74
N LEU A 90 -4.79 20.55 -11.32
CA LEU A 90 -5.39 21.10 -10.12
C LEU A 90 -6.86 21.41 -10.39
N GLY A 91 -7.76 20.80 -9.61
CA GLY A 91 -9.20 21.06 -9.70
C GLY A 91 -9.63 22.26 -8.87
N GLN A 92 -9.26 22.28 -7.60
CA GLN A 92 -9.51 23.36 -6.66
C GLN A 92 -8.32 23.48 -5.71
N ALA A 93 -8.04 24.69 -5.25
CA ALA A 93 -7.04 24.95 -4.22
C ALA A 93 -7.59 26.03 -3.29
N ASP A 94 -7.39 25.85 -1.99
CA ASP A 94 -7.71 26.87 -1.00
C ASP A 94 -6.73 28.05 -1.11
N ALA A 95 -7.22 29.25 -0.77
CA ALA A 95 -6.47 30.50 -0.87
C ALA A 95 -5.48 30.71 0.30
#